data_AF-A0A7S2SE91-F1
#
_entry.id   AF-A0A7S2SE91-F1
#
_cell.length_a   1.000
_cell.length_b   1.000
_cell.length_c   1.000
_cell.angle_alpha   90.00
_cell.angle_beta   90.00
_cell.angle_gamma   90.00
#
_symmetry.space_group_name_H-M   'P 1'
#
loop_
_entity.id
_entity.type
_entity.pdbx_description
1 polymer ?
#
loop_
_entity_poly.entity_id
_entity_poly.type
_entity_poly.pdbx_seq_one_letter_code
_entity_poly.pdbx_strand_id
1 'polypeptide(L)'
;VEGIGFDHMSQNGTCEYAHRECGRIQCTDWIMADALFERMKPLATQLHSQIKSILPANYSDYPVACNGNLRLYKYERGMSFGKHYDGSNQTIRGETTVTVLIYLSTCIGGATRFYPPRKSKKGIAFTPETGAILMHIHGDLCLQHEADPVIEGTKYVLRTDLVYGTR
;
A
#
# COMPACT_ATOMS: atom_id res chain seq x y z
N VAL A 1 -5.89 -12.57 22.62
CA VAL A 1 -6.72 -13.19 21.57
C VAL A 1 -7.19 -12.08 20.67
N GLU A 2 -6.90 -12.13 19.37
CA GLU A 2 -7.36 -11.13 18.41
C GLU A 2 -8.90 -11.12 18.39
N GLY A 3 -9.52 -9.98 18.73
CA GLY A 3 -10.98 -9.88 18.92
C GLY A 3 -11.78 -9.68 17.63
N ILE A 4 -11.11 -9.33 16.53
CA ILE A 4 -11.69 -9.20 15.19
C ILE A 4 -11.01 -10.28 14.33
N GLY A 5 -11.80 -11.14 13.68
CA GLY A 5 -11.28 -12.20 12.82
C GLY A 5 -10.70 -11.62 11.54
N PHE A 6 -9.48 -12.00 11.18
CA PHE A 6 -8.94 -11.79 9.84
C PHE A 6 -9.59 -12.77 8.87
N ASP A 7 -10.07 -12.27 7.73
CA ASP A 7 -10.43 -13.12 6.60
C ASP A 7 -9.16 -13.69 5.99
N HIS A 8 -9.06 -15.02 5.84
CA HIS A 8 -7.93 -15.63 5.15
C HIS A 8 -8.12 -15.48 3.64
N MET A 9 -7.23 -14.70 3.03
CA MET A 9 -7.15 -14.47 1.59
C MET A 9 -6.14 -15.44 0.99
N SER A 10 -6.65 -16.51 0.36
CA SER A 10 -5.87 -17.47 -0.41
C SER A 10 -6.24 -17.38 -1.89
N GLN A 11 -5.25 -17.12 -2.74
CA GLN A 11 -5.41 -17.05 -4.20
C GLN A 11 -4.17 -17.65 -4.85
N ASN A 12 -4.38 -18.64 -5.72
CA ASN A 12 -3.30 -19.18 -6.53
C ASN A 12 -2.91 -18.18 -7.63
N GLY A 13 -1.61 -18.13 -7.93
CA GLY A 13 -1.08 -17.32 -9.03
C GLY A 13 -1.55 -17.86 -10.38
N THR A 14 -2.07 -16.97 -11.22
CA THR A 14 -2.48 -17.25 -12.60
C THR A 14 -1.90 -16.17 -13.53
N CYS A 15 -2.20 -16.21 -14.82
CA CYS A 15 -1.85 -15.13 -15.74
C CYS A 15 -2.56 -13.80 -15.41
N GLU A 16 -3.72 -13.84 -14.74
CA GLU A 16 -4.54 -12.67 -14.40
C GLU A 16 -4.38 -12.22 -12.95
N TYR A 17 -4.10 -13.16 -12.05
CA TYR A 17 -4.08 -12.91 -10.61
C TYR A 17 -2.74 -13.27 -9.99
N ALA A 18 -2.18 -12.35 -9.21
CA ALA A 18 -1.02 -12.65 -8.39
C ALA A 18 -1.37 -13.64 -7.27
N HIS A 19 -0.43 -14.54 -6.96
CA HIS A 19 -0.54 -15.41 -5.79
C HIS A 19 -0.70 -14.57 -4.53
N ARG A 20 -1.64 -14.91 -3.65
CA ARG A 20 -1.86 -14.22 -2.38
C ARG A 20 -2.11 -15.24 -1.28
N GLU A 21 -1.39 -15.06 -0.18
CA GLU A 21 -1.66 -15.70 1.11
C GLU A 21 -1.51 -14.64 2.18
N CYS A 22 -2.63 -14.19 2.78
CA CYS A 22 -2.60 -13.29 3.94
C CYS A 22 -3.92 -13.29 4.70
N GLY A 23 -3.90 -12.86 5.96
CA GLY A 23 -5.09 -12.39 6.66
C GLY A 23 -5.44 -10.96 6.24
N ARG A 24 -6.73 -10.64 6.10
CA ARG A 24 -7.21 -9.29 5.82
C ARG A 24 -8.41 -8.91 6.69
N ILE A 25 -8.37 -7.70 7.24
CA ILE A 25 -9.56 -6.97 7.70
C ILE A 25 -9.71 -5.77 6.77
N GLN A 26 -10.92 -5.52 6.29
CA GLN A 26 -11.23 -4.36 5.47
C GLN A 26 -12.47 -3.65 6.03
N CYS A 27 -12.37 -2.36 6.26
CA CYS A 27 -13.48 -1.55 6.73
C CYS A 27 -13.44 -0.16 6.07
N THR A 28 -14.60 0.51 6.04
CA THR A 28 -14.66 1.91 5.67
C THR A 28 -14.75 2.75 6.94
N ASP A 29 -13.72 3.56 7.20
CA ASP A 29 -13.64 4.47 8.35
C ASP A 29 -13.00 5.80 7.93
N TRP A 30 -13.87 6.79 7.69
CA TRP A 30 -13.44 8.13 7.30
C TRP A 30 -12.84 8.93 8.46
N ILE A 31 -13.24 8.66 9.70
CA ILE A 31 -12.73 9.36 10.88
C ILE A 31 -11.25 8.99 11.08
N MET A 32 -10.95 7.70 11.01
CA MET A 32 -9.56 7.21 11.09
C MET A 32 -8.75 7.66 9.87
N ALA A 33 -9.31 7.60 8.66
CA ALA A 33 -8.62 8.06 7.45
C ALA A 33 -8.27 9.57 7.51
N ASP A 34 -9.18 10.40 8.02
CA ASP A 34 -8.95 11.84 8.16
C ASP A 34 -7.88 12.14 9.22
N ALA A 35 -7.90 11.42 10.35
CA ALA A 35 -6.86 11.52 11.37
C ALA A 35 -5.48 11.09 10.85
N LEU A 36 -5.42 10.01 10.07
CA LEU A 36 -4.20 9.54 9.41
C LEU A 36 -3.69 10.59 8.42
N PHE A 37 -4.58 11.15 7.59
CA PHE A 37 -4.22 12.15 6.59
C PHE A 37 -3.63 13.40 7.23
N GLU A 38 -4.27 13.97 8.25
CA GLU A 38 -3.75 15.16 8.94
C GLU A 38 -2.38 14.90 9.57
N ARG A 39 -2.16 13.71 10.14
CA ARG A 39 -0.84 13.33 10.67
C ARG A 39 0.24 13.18 9.59
N MET A 40 -0.12 12.68 8.41
CA MET A 40 0.80 12.43 7.29
C MET A 40 0.94 13.60 6.33
N LYS A 41 0.16 14.68 6.51
CA LYS A 41 0.10 15.83 5.61
C LYS A 41 1.47 16.41 5.22
N PRO A 42 2.45 16.60 6.14
CA PRO A 42 3.77 17.08 5.74
C PRO A 42 4.50 16.13 4.78
N LEU A 43 4.42 14.82 5.04
CA LEU A 43 5.01 13.79 4.18
C LEU A 43 4.29 13.72 2.83
N ALA A 44 2.97 13.83 2.82
CA ALA A 44 2.16 13.82 1.61
C ALA A 44 2.45 15.03 0.71
N THR A 45 2.63 16.22 1.29
CA THR A 45 3.03 17.43 0.55
C THR A 45 4.46 17.30 0.01
N GLN A 46 5.40 16.78 0.81
CA GLN A 46 6.76 16.54 0.36
C GLN A 46 6.82 15.52 -0.78
N LEU A 47 6.06 14.43 -0.68
CA LEU A 47 5.96 13.44 -1.76
C LEU A 47 5.37 14.08 -3.02
N HIS A 48 4.28 14.84 -2.89
CA HIS A 48 3.64 15.49 -4.04
C HIS A 48 4.62 16.36 -4.83
N SER A 49 5.47 17.15 -4.15
CA SER A 49 6.45 17.99 -4.86
C SER A 49 7.46 17.18 -5.67
N GLN A 50 7.81 15.98 -5.22
CA GLN A 50 8.73 15.06 -5.93
C GLN A 50 8.08 14.39 -7.14
N ILE A 51 6.77 14.12 -7.07
CA ILE A 51 6.05 13.37 -8.11
C ILE A 51 5.19 14.26 -9.01
N LYS A 52 5.11 15.57 -8.74
CA LYS A 52 4.23 16.51 -9.46
C LYS A 52 4.38 16.44 -10.99
N SER A 53 5.60 16.29 -11.49
CA SER A 53 5.90 16.26 -12.92
C SER A 53 5.43 15.00 -13.65
N ILE A 54 5.14 13.93 -12.91
CA ILE A 54 4.66 12.67 -13.48
C ILE A 54 3.17 12.43 -13.24
N LEU A 55 2.53 13.22 -12.37
CA LEU A 55 1.09 13.12 -12.16
C LEU A 55 0.29 13.69 -13.34
N PRO A 56 -0.90 13.15 -13.64
CA PRO A 56 -1.81 13.71 -14.63
C PRO A 56 -2.12 15.20 -14.39
N ALA A 57 -2.13 15.99 -15.46
CA ALA A 57 -2.31 17.45 -15.38
C ALA A 57 -3.69 17.87 -14.81
N ASN A 58 -4.70 17.00 -14.90
CA ASN A 58 -6.04 17.22 -14.37
C ASN A 58 -6.16 16.96 -12.86
N TYR A 59 -5.13 16.43 -12.19
CA TYR A 59 -5.16 16.24 -10.75
C TYR A 59 -4.86 17.52 -9.99
N SER A 60 -5.44 17.65 -8.78
CA SER A 60 -5.19 18.74 -7.84
C SER A 60 -3.70 18.95 -7.55
N ASP A 61 -3.33 20.19 -7.17
CA ASP A 61 -1.95 20.57 -6.81
C ASP A 61 -1.46 19.97 -5.48
N TYR A 62 -2.26 19.13 -4.84
CA TYR A 62 -1.96 18.46 -3.58
C TYR A 62 -2.94 17.30 -3.34
N PRO A 63 -2.54 16.26 -2.60
CA PRO A 63 -3.47 15.24 -2.14
C PRO A 63 -4.49 15.87 -1.17
N VAL A 64 -5.74 15.41 -1.23
CA VAL A 64 -6.87 16.03 -0.51
C VAL A 64 -7.37 15.19 0.67
N ALA A 65 -7.09 13.89 0.68
CA ALA A 65 -7.50 12.97 1.74
C ALA A 65 -6.69 11.66 1.70
N CYS A 66 -6.86 10.84 2.74
CA CYS A 66 -6.67 9.40 2.65
C CYS A 66 -7.99 8.71 2.26
N ASN A 67 -7.90 7.58 1.58
CA ASN A 67 -9.04 6.74 1.25
C ASN A 67 -9.65 6.14 2.52
N GLY A 68 -10.96 6.31 2.72
CA GLY A 68 -11.69 5.75 3.86
C GLY A 68 -11.72 4.22 3.86
N ASN A 69 -11.44 3.56 2.74
CA ASN A 69 -11.32 2.11 2.66
C ASN A 69 -9.97 1.63 3.25
N LEU A 70 -9.97 1.36 4.55
CA LEU A 70 -8.81 0.90 5.29
C LEU A 70 -8.69 -0.62 5.23
N ARG A 71 -7.47 -1.11 5.03
CA ARG A 71 -7.18 -2.55 4.99
C ARG A 71 -6.03 -2.87 5.93
N LEU A 72 -6.30 -3.71 6.94
CA LEU A 72 -5.26 -4.27 7.79
C LEU A 72 -4.91 -5.67 7.27
N TYR A 73 -3.64 -5.87 6.95
CA TYR A 73 -3.14 -7.18 6.53
C TYR A 73 -2.30 -7.81 7.63
N LYS A 74 -2.41 -9.13 7.75
CA LYS A 74 -1.60 -10.00 8.60
C LYS A 74 -0.90 -11.04 7.73
N TYR A 75 0.41 -11.17 7.88
CA TYR A 75 1.18 -12.23 7.23
C TYR A 75 1.93 -13.02 8.30
N GLU A 76 1.66 -14.32 8.33
CA GLU A 76 2.36 -15.31 9.16
C GLU A 76 3.46 -16.00 8.35
N ARG A 77 4.25 -16.87 9.00
CA ARG A 77 5.35 -17.57 8.34
C ARG A 77 4.89 -18.24 7.04
N GLY A 78 5.59 -17.96 5.93
CA GLY A 78 5.31 -18.48 4.59
C GLY A 78 4.28 -17.67 3.78
N MET A 79 3.45 -16.86 4.43
CA MET A 79 2.47 -16.01 3.74
C MET A 79 3.16 -14.91 2.94
N SER A 80 2.64 -14.63 1.75
CA SER A 80 3.23 -13.69 0.78
C SER A 80 2.16 -13.10 -0.15
N PHE A 81 2.51 -12.06 -0.90
CA PHE A 81 1.66 -11.58 -1.99
C PHE A 81 2.53 -11.32 -3.22
N GLY A 82 2.40 -12.17 -4.24
CA GLY A 82 3.23 -12.16 -5.43
C GLY A 82 3.09 -10.88 -6.25
N LYS A 83 3.93 -10.78 -7.29
CA LYS A 83 4.04 -9.59 -8.14
C LYS A 83 2.71 -9.11 -8.70
N HIS A 84 2.39 -7.86 -8.41
CA HIS A 84 1.18 -7.18 -8.87
C HIS A 84 1.44 -5.69 -9.08
N TYR A 85 0.41 -5.02 -9.60
CA TYR A 85 0.27 -3.58 -9.61
C TYR A 85 -0.95 -3.21 -8.78
N ASP A 86 -0.87 -2.09 -8.08
CA ASP A 86 -2.02 -1.52 -7.40
C ASP A 86 -2.82 -0.68 -8.41
N GLY A 87 -4.15 -0.79 -8.38
CA GLY A 87 -5.04 -0.03 -9.26
C GLY A 87 -5.64 1.20 -8.60
N SER A 88 -5.94 2.22 -9.41
CA SER A 88 -6.68 3.41 -8.98
C SER A 88 -8.16 3.09 -8.74
N ASN A 89 -8.74 3.71 -7.71
CA ASN A 89 -10.15 3.64 -7.40
C ASN A 89 -10.73 5.05 -7.33
N GLN A 90 -11.95 5.20 -7.86
CA GLN A 90 -12.74 6.40 -7.68
C GLN A 90 -13.34 6.44 -6.27
N THR A 91 -13.30 7.61 -5.65
CA THR A 91 -13.82 7.86 -4.31
C THR A 91 -14.73 9.09 -4.34
N ILE A 92 -15.50 9.30 -3.27
CA ILE A 92 -16.31 10.51 -3.09
C ILE A 92 -15.48 11.81 -3.01
N ARG A 93 -14.15 11.73 -2.84
CA ARG A 93 -13.24 12.88 -2.71
C ARG A 93 -12.24 13.00 -3.87
N GLY A 94 -12.37 12.17 -4.91
CA GLY A 94 -11.44 12.12 -6.05
C GLY A 94 -10.91 10.71 -6.30
N GLU A 95 -9.74 10.60 -6.92
CA GLU A 95 -9.14 9.32 -7.30
C GLU A 95 -7.95 8.97 -6.42
N THR A 96 -7.84 7.70 -6.00
CA THR A 96 -6.65 7.24 -5.28
C THR A 96 -5.46 7.22 -6.23
N THR A 97 -4.29 7.72 -5.84
CA THR A 97 -3.09 7.76 -6.72
C THR A 97 -1.81 7.22 -6.07
N VAL A 98 -1.75 7.16 -4.74
CA VAL A 98 -0.56 6.70 -4.01
C VAL A 98 -0.99 5.71 -2.95
N THR A 99 -0.46 4.48 -2.98
CA THR A 99 -0.61 3.51 -1.89
C THR A 99 0.21 3.98 -0.69
N VAL A 100 -0.40 3.94 0.50
CA VAL A 100 0.25 4.21 1.78
C VAL A 100 0.23 2.94 2.62
N LEU A 101 1.40 2.39 2.90
CA LEU A 101 1.61 1.24 3.78
C LEU A 101 2.21 1.70 5.10
N ILE A 102 1.51 1.44 6.21
CA ILE A 102 1.95 1.74 7.57
C ILE A 102 2.28 0.41 8.25
N TYR A 103 3.56 0.17 8.55
CA TYR A 103 4.00 -1.08 9.16
C TYR A 103 3.77 -1.02 10.67
N LEU A 104 2.94 -1.92 11.18
CA LEU A 104 2.56 -1.98 12.59
C LEU A 104 3.39 -3.01 13.37
N SER A 105 4.21 -3.80 12.68
CA SER A 105 5.14 -4.73 13.30
C SER A 105 6.40 -4.93 12.45
N THR A 106 7.45 -5.44 13.09
CA THR A 106 8.70 -5.86 12.48
C THR A 106 8.71 -7.39 12.35
N CYS A 107 9.32 -7.92 11.27
CA CYS A 107 9.46 -9.35 11.04
C CYS A 107 10.77 -9.67 10.28
N ILE A 108 11.18 -10.95 10.25
CA ILE A 108 12.25 -11.41 9.36
C ILE A 108 11.61 -11.89 8.05
N GLY A 109 12.17 -11.47 6.90
CA GLY A 109 11.50 -11.60 5.60
C GLY A 109 10.39 -10.55 5.44
N GLY A 110 9.36 -10.84 4.67
CA GLY A 110 8.18 -9.95 4.59
C GLY A 110 8.40 -8.62 3.88
N ALA A 111 9.54 -8.41 3.20
CA ALA A 111 9.86 -7.15 2.55
C ALA A 111 8.86 -6.78 1.46
N THR A 112 8.61 -5.48 1.31
CA THR A 112 7.88 -4.95 0.15
C THR A 112 8.90 -4.63 -0.93
N ARG A 113 8.84 -5.37 -2.04
CA ARG A 113 9.86 -5.38 -3.08
C ARG A 113 9.32 -4.83 -4.39
N PHE A 114 10.05 -3.88 -4.97
CA PHE A 114 9.73 -3.19 -6.21
C PHE A 114 10.67 -3.61 -7.34
N TYR A 115 10.14 -3.69 -8.56
CA TYR A 115 10.87 -4.07 -9.76
C TYR A 115 10.84 -2.92 -10.79
N PRO A 116 11.90 -2.08 -10.84
CA PRO A 116 12.01 -1.06 -11.87
C PRO A 116 12.11 -1.67 -13.28
N PRO A 117 11.61 -0.97 -14.32
CA PRO A 117 11.57 -1.48 -15.70
C PRO A 117 12.95 -1.64 -16.38
N ARG A 118 14.01 -1.00 -15.86
CA ARG A 118 15.37 -1.19 -16.38
C ARG A 118 16.05 -2.39 -15.70
N LYS A 119 16.91 -3.09 -16.44
CA LYS A 119 17.63 -4.37 -16.16
C LYS A 119 18.43 -4.48 -14.83
N SER A 120 18.09 -3.77 -13.76
CA SER A 120 18.61 -4.09 -12.43
C SER A 120 18.05 -5.46 -12.02
N LYS A 121 18.91 -6.49 -12.09
CA LYS A 121 18.56 -7.85 -11.63
C LYS A 121 18.16 -7.92 -10.15
N LYS A 122 18.39 -6.85 -9.38
CA LYS A 122 18.00 -6.74 -7.99
C LYS A 122 16.90 -5.68 -7.87
N GLY A 123 15.70 -6.10 -7.53
CA GLY A 123 14.62 -5.20 -7.13
C GLY A 123 14.99 -4.40 -5.88
N ILE A 124 14.30 -3.29 -5.65
CA ILE A 124 14.47 -2.46 -4.45
C ILE A 124 13.54 -3.02 -3.39
N ALA A 125 14.04 -3.35 -2.20
CA ALA A 125 13.22 -3.91 -1.13
C ALA A 125 13.26 -3.04 0.11
N PHE A 126 12.09 -2.85 0.70
CA PHE A 126 11.92 -2.24 2.00
C PHE A 126 11.62 -3.34 3.03
N THR A 127 12.50 -3.51 4.01
CA THR A 127 12.30 -4.46 5.12
C THR A 127 11.29 -3.85 6.12
N PRO A 128 10.27 -4.60 6.58
CA PRO A 128 9.27 -4.08 7.50
C PRO A 128 9.89 -3.61 8.82
N GLU A 129 9.58 -2.39 9.22
CA GLU A 129 9.98 -1.80 10.49
C GLU A 129 8.78 -1.14 11.15
N THR A 130 8.52 -1.47 12.42
CA THR A 130 7.40 -0.93 13.18
C THR A 130 7.42 0.60 13.20
N GLY A 131 6.30 1.22 12.81
CA GLY A 131 6.15 2.68 12.75
C GLY A 131 6.61 3.30 11.43
N ALA A 132 7.25 2.54 10.54
CA ALA A 132 7.62 3.04 9.23
C ALA A 132 6.41 3.20 8.30
N ILE A 133 6.52 4.15 7.38
CA ILE A 133 5.56 4.40 6.31
C ILE A 133 6.28 4.23 4.98
N LEU A 134 5.68 3.45 4.09
CA LEU A 134 6.10 3.36 2.69
C LEU A 134 4.98 3.90 1.81
N MET A 135 5.33 4.85 0.94
CA MET A 135 4.41 5.42 -0.05
C MET A 135 4.95 5.13 -1.45
N HIS A 136 4.09 4.65 -2.34
CA HIS A 136 4.43 4.47 -3.76
C HIS A 136 3.23 4.79 -4.64
N ILE A 137 3.51 5.26 -5.86
CA ILE A 137 2.46 5.52 -6.84
C ILE A 137 1.80 4.20 -7.24
N HIS A 138 0.50 4.24 -7.46
CA HIS A 138 -0.26 3.15 -8.06
C HIS A 138 -1.01 3.58 -9.33
N GLY A 139 -1.72 2.68 -9.99
CA GLY A 139 -2.28 2.89 -11.33
C GLY A 139 -1.24 2.71 -12.44
N ASP A 140 -1.35 3.48 -13.52
CA ASP A 140 -0.53 3.30 -14.73
C ASP A 140 0.97 3.53 -14.53
N LEU A 141 1.33 4.28 -13.49
CA LEU A 141 2.72 4.57 -13.10
C LEU A 141 3.23 3.66 -11.98
N CYS A 142 2.43 2.66 -11.58
CA CYS A 142 2.80 1.74 -10.51
C CYS A 142 4.01 0.90 -10.89
N LEU A 143 5.00 0.82 -10.00
CA LEU A 143 6.05 -0.17 -10.13
C LEU A 143 5.48 -1.54 -9.76
N GLN A 144 5.83 -2.58 -10.52
CA GLN A 144 5.50 -3.95 -10.15
C GLN A 144 6.11 -4.24 -8.79
N HIS A 145 5.32 -4.78 -7.88
CA HIS A 145 5.79 -5.06 -6.53
C HIS A 145 5.17 -6.31 -5.93
N GLU A 146 5.83 -6.84 -4.91
CA GLU A 146 5.38 -8.01 -4.15
C GLU A 146 5.66 -7.82 -2.66
N ALA A 147 4.97 -8.61 -1.83
CA ALA A 147 5.34 -8.84 -0.45
C ALA A 147 6.05 -10.19 -0.37
N ASP A 148 7.35 -10.16 -0.08
CA ASP A 148 8.17 -11.34 0.16
C ASP A 148 7.55 -12.21 1.28
N PRO A 149 7.79 -13.53 1.30
CA PRO A 149 7.33 -14.39 2.36
C PRO A 149 7.90 -13.98 3.73
N VAL A 150 7.07 -14.05 4.77
CA VAL A 150 7.54 -13.92 6.15
C VAL A 150 8.31 -15.18 6.53
N ILE A 151 9.52 -15.01 7.04
CA ILE A 151 10.38 -16.11 7.49
C ILE A 151 10.19 -16.34 8.99
N GLU A 152 10.10 -15.26 9.77
CA GLU A 152 9.93 -15.33 11.23
C GLU A 152 9.13 -14.12 11.75
N GLY A 153 8.32 -14.36 12.79
CA GLY A 153 7.41 -13.37 13.36
C GLY A 153 6.10 -13.24 12.58
N THR A 154 5.42 -12.11 12.78
CA THR A 154 4.15 -11.80 12.12
C THR A 154 4.18 -10.35 11.64
N LYS A 155 3.91 -10.14 10.36
CA LYS A 155 3.85 -8.81 9.74
C LYS A 155 2.41 -8.28 9.78
N TYR A 156 2.23 -7.12 10.40
CA TYR A 156 1.01 -6.33 10.35
C TYR A 156 1.25 -5.07 9.54
N VAL A 157 0.40 -4.81 8.54
CA VAL A 157 0.50 -3.60 7.72
C VAL A 157 -0.90 -3.04 7.48
N LEU A 158 -1.10 -1.78 7.86
CA LEU A 158 -2.28 -1.00 7.53
C LEU A 158 -2.06 -0.33 6.18
N ARG A 159 -3.05 -0.44 5.29
CA ARG A 159 -3.08 0.25 4.01
C ARG A 159 -4.23 1.24 3.97
N THR A 160 -3.91 2.42 3.46
CA THR A 160 -4.83 3.38 2.87
C THR A 160 -4.20 3.89 1.56
N ASP A 161 -4.83 4.83 0.88
CA ASP A 161 -4.31 5.44 -0.34
C ASP A 161 -4.50 6.96 -0.29
N LEU A 162 -3.54 7.76 -0.78
CA LEU A 162 -3.76 9.20 -0.94
C LEU A 162 -4.71 9.44 -2.12
N VAL A 163 -5.69 10.31 -1.89
CA VAL A 163 -6.68 10.73 -2.88
C VAL A 163 -6.28 12.08 -3.45
N TYR A 164 -6.32 12.21 -4.77
CA TYR A 164 -6.19 13.46 -5.49
C TYR A 164 -7.56 13.88 -6.05
N GLY A 165 -7.90 15.14 -5.86
CA GLY A 165 -9.09 15.71 -6.50
C GLY A 165 -8.85 15.92 -7.98
N THR A 166 -9.92 16.02 -8.76
CA THR A 166 -9.86 16.50 -10.16
C THR A 166 -10.06 18.01 -10.18
N ARG A 167 -9.31 18.71 -11.03
CA ARG A 167 -9.52 20.13 -11.34
C ARG A 167 -10.63 20.35 -12.36
#